data_AF-A0A347WG34-F1
#
_entry.id   AF-A0A347WG34-F1
#
_cell.length_a   1.000
_cell.length_b   1.000
_cell.length_c   1.000
_cell.angle_alpha   90.00
_cell.angle_beta   90.00
_cell.angle_gamma   90.00
#
_symmetry.space_group_name_H-M   'P 1'
#
loop_
_entity.id
_entity.type
_entity.pdbx_description
1 polymer ?
#
loop_
_entity_poly.entity_id
_entity_poly.type
_entity_poly.pdbx_seq_one_letter_code
_entity_poly.pdbx_strand_id
1 'polypeptide(L)'
;MTSPSQMSLFPLSVYMQRICPQKNEWRYYAMVIQPDLFGGAALMRRWGRIGAAGRIRLDLYANEGAAANALAALVRHRKKRGYRLVS
;
A
#
# COMPACT_ATOMS: atom_id res chain seq x y z
N MET A 1 4.03 18.90 23.65
CA MET A 1 3.70 19.28 22.26
C MET A 1 2.92 18.14 21.65
N THR A 2 1.60 18.21 21.76
CA THR A 2 0.68 17.15 21.33
C THR A 2 0.43 17.35 19.84
N SER A 3 1.04 16.53 18.98
CA SER A 3 0.76 16.56 17.55
C SER A 3 -0.75 16.35 17.34
N PRO A 4 -1.44 17.21 16.58
CA PRO A 4 -2.86 17.02 16.35
C PRO A 4 -3.04 15.70 15.62
N SER A 5 -3.80 14.80 16.24
CA SER A 5 -4.21 13.52 15.69
C SER A 5 -5.00 13.79 14.41
N GLN A 6 -4.32 13.87 13.28
CA GLN A 6 -4.96 14.03 11.99
C GLN A 6 -5.69 12.71 11.73
N MET A 7 -7.01 12.71 11.96
CA MET A 7 -7.90 11.61 11.59
C MET A 7 -7.71 11.36 10.10
N SER A 8 -7.05 10.27 9.74
CA SER A 8 -6.82 9.95 8.33
C SER A 8 -8.17 9.61 7.70
N LEU A 9 -8.74 10.54 6.93
CA LEU A 9 -9.94 10.32 6.12
C LEU A 9 -9.72 9.26 5.02
N PHE A 10 -8.47 8.87 4.79
CA PHE A 10 -8.05 7.87 3.82
C PHE A 10 -7.32 6.72 4.50
N PRO A 11 -7.48 5.48 4.03
CA PRO A 11 -6.76 4.34 4.58
C PRO A 11 -5.26 4.55 4.37
N LEU A 12 -4.52 4.70 5.48
CA LEU A 12 -3.06 4.79 5.47
C LEU A 12 -2.42 3.48 5.02
N SER A 13 -3.14 2.36 5.10
CA SER A 13 -2.65 1.06 4.69
C SER A 13 -3.70 0.29 3.89
N VAL A 14 -3.23 -0.51 2.93
CA VAL A 14 -4.06 -1.37 2.10
C VAL A 14 -3.35 -2.71 1.92
N TYR A 15 -4.07 -3.79 2.19
CA TYR A 15 -3.62 -5.15 1.91
C TYR A 15 -4.50 -5.79 0.84
N MET A 16 -3.87 -6.41 -0.15
CA MET A 16 -4.55 -7.06 -1.26
C MET A 16 -3.94 -8.43 -1.53
N GLN A 17 -4.77 -9.36 -1.98
CA GLN A 17 -4.35 -10.70 -2.37
C GLN A 17 -4.83 -11.05 -3.77
N ARG A 18 -4.05 -11.88 -4.47
CA ARG A 18 -4.43 -12.53 -5.71
C ARG A 18 -4.18 -14.02 -5.54
N ILE A 19 -5.28 -14.78 -5.43
CA ILE A 19 -5.26 -16.22 -5.25
C ILE A 19 -5.94 -16.86 -6.46
N CYS A 20 -5.18 -17.66 -7.21
CA CYS A 20 -5.67 -18.46 -8.33
C CYS A 20 -5.06 -19.86 -8.23
N PRO A 21 -5.75 -20.81 -7.57
CA PRO A 21 -5.20 -22.15 -7.31
C PRO A 21 -4.85 -22.91 -8.58
N GLN A 22 -5.68 -22.78 -9.63
CA GLN A 22 -5.47 -23.39 -10.94
C GLN A 22 -4.15 -22.97 -11.61
N LYS A 23 -3.59 -21.81 -11.22
CA LYS A 23 -2.33 -21.27 -11.75
C LYS A 23 -1.20 -21.31 -10.72
N ASN A 24 -1.40 -21.98 -9.58
CA ASN A 24 -0.51 -21.97 -8.42
C ASN A 24 -0.10 -20.54 -7.98
N GLU A 25 -1.02 -19.57 -8.15
CA GLU A 25 -0.74 -18.17 -7.84
C GLU A 25 -1.31 -17.82 -6.47
N TRP A 26 -0.41 -17.53 -5.54
CA TRP A 26 -0.72 -17.14 -4.16
C TRP A 26 0.08 -15.90 -3.82
N ARG A 27 -0.41 -14.71 -4.21
CA ARG A 27 0.34 -13.46 -4.09
C ARG A 27 -0.34 -12.46 -3.19
N TYR A 28 0.46 -11.66 -2.51
CA TYR A 28 0.02 -10.51 -1.74
C TYR A 28 0.63 -9.20 -2.25
N TYR A 29 -0.04 -8.11 -1.93
CA TYR A 29 0.39 -6.75 -2.16
C TYR A 29 -0.04 -5.89 -0.97
N ALA A 30 0.91 -5.49 -0.14
CA ALA A 30 0.71 -4.59 0.99
C ALA A 30 1.24 -3.20 0.64
N MET A 31 0.51 -2.16 1.02
CA MET A 31 0.88 -0.76 0.81
C MET A 31 0.60 0.00 2.09
N VAL A 32 1.51 0.87 2.50
CA VAL A 32 1.34 1.74 3.67
C VAL A 32 1.98 3.10 3.41
N ILE A 33 1.27 4.16 3.76
CA ILE A 33 1.76 5.52 3.77
C ILE A 33 2.34 5.78 5.16
N GLN A 34 3.56 6.29 5.20
CA GLN A 34 4.20 6.75 6.43
C GLN A 34 4.60 8.22 6.27
N PRO A 35 4.34 9.07 7.27
CA PRO A 35 4.93 10.41 7.26
C PRO A 35 6.45 10.29 7.32
N ASP A 36 7.15 11.22 6.68
CA ASP A 36 8.60 11.36 6.83
C ASP A 36 8.97 12.45 7.85
N LEU A 37 10.26 12.54 8.20
CA LEU A 37 10.78 13.47 9.19
C LEU A 37 10.80 14.94 8.72
N PHE A 38 10.55 15.21 7.44
CA PHE A 38 10.69 16.51 6.79
C PHE A 38 9.34 17.06 6.29
N GLY A 39 8.22 16.51 6.77
CA GLY A 39 6.87 16.95 6.40
C GLY A 39 6.37 16.39 5.06
N GLY A 40 7.11 15.48 4.43
CA GLY A 40 6.65 14.69 3.30
C GLY A 40 6.04 13.36 3.73
N ALA A 41 5.90 12.44 2.77
CA ALA A 41 5.37 11.11 3.02
C ALA A 41 6.00 10.06 2.12
N ALA A 42 6.14 8.84 2.63
CA ALA A 42 6.63 7.69 1.91
C ALA A 42 5.53 6.64 1.74
N LEU A 43 5.34 6.15 0.51
CA LEU A 43 4.52 4.97 0.23
C LEU A 43 5.42 3.74 0.21
N MET A 44 5.37 2.96 1.28
CA MET A 44 6.01 1.66 1.34
C MET A 44 5.11 0.60 0.71
N ARG A 45 5.66 -0.16 -0.23
CA ARG A 45 4.98 -1.24 -0.93
C ARG A 45 5.72 -2.54 -0.70
N ARG A 46 5.00 -3.58 -0.29
CA ARG A 46 5.54 -4.94 -0.15
C ARG A 46 4.72 -5.90 -0.99
N TRP A 47 5.38 -6.77 -1.74
CA TRP A 47 4.67 -7.76 -2.56
C TRP A 47 5.46 -9.04 -2.71
N GLY A 48 4.77 -10.15 -2.88
CA GLY A 48 5.41 -11.44 -2.99
C GLY A 48 4.43 -12.59 -3.00
N ARG A 49 4.96 -13.80 -2.86
CA ARG A 49 4.14 -14.99 -2.61
C ARG A 49 3.68 -14.97 -1.14
N ILE A 50 2.44 -15.36 -0.88
CA ILE A 50 1.92 -15.52 0.49
C ILE A 50 2.79 -16.56 1.22
N GLY A 51 3.19 -16.25 2.45
CA GLY A 51 4.14 -17.05 3.23
C GLY A 51 5.63 -16.77 2.95
N ALA A 52 5.96 -15.82 2.08
CA ALA A 52 7.35 -15.44 1.78
C ALA A 52 7.65 -13.97 2.09
N ALA A 53 8.93 -13.67 2.34
CA ALA A 53 9.39 -12.32 2.66
C ALA A 53 9.01 -11.28 1.59
N GLY A 54 9.00 -11.66 0.31
CA GLY A 54 8.63 -10.79 -0.80
C GLY A 54 9.69 -9.74 -1.12
N ARG A 55 9.27 -8.69 -1.83
CA ARG A 55 10.08 -7.50 -2.15
C ARG A 55 9.44 -6.27 -1.53
N ILE A 56 10.27 -5.31 -1.16
CA ILE A 56 9.86 -4.02 -0.64
C ILE A 56 10.33 -2.92 -1.61
N ARG A 57 9.52 -1.86 -1.75
CA ARG A 57 9.91 -0.61 -2.40
C ARG A 57 9.32 0.55 -1.62
N LEU A 58 10.13 1.60 -1.48
CA LEU A 58 9.72 2.87 -0.92
C LEU A 58 9.64 3.89 -2.07
N ASP A 59 8.51 4.57 -2.19
CA ASP A 59 8.32 5.68 -3.12
C ASP A 59 8.08 6.95 -2.27
N LEU A 60 8.88 8.00 -2.45
CA LEU A 60 8.81 9.25 -1.66
C LEU A 60 7.91 10.29 -2.34
N TYR A 61 7.19 11.08 -1.55
CA TYR A 61 6.25 12.10 -1.99
C TYR A 61 6.37 13.36 -1.14
N ALA A 62 6.04 14.51 -1.74
CA ALA A 62 6.14 15.81 -1.09
C ALA A 62 5.16 16.00 0.08
N ASN A 63 4.06 15.24 0.13
CA ASN A 63 3.08 15.28 1.23
C ASN A 63 2.22 14.01 1.25
N GLU A 64 1.48 13.83 2.34
CA GLU A 64 0.58 12.69 2.55
C GLU A 64 -0.51 12.59 1.46
N GLY A 65 -1.06 13.71 1.00
CA GLY A 65 -2.08 13.75 -0.06
C GLY A 65 -1.57 13.20 -1.40
N ALA A 66 -0.33 13.53 -1.77
CA ALA A 66 0.32 12.99 -2.96
C ALA A 66 0.55 11.46 -2.83
N ALA A 67 0.98 10.99 -1.65
CA ALA A 67 1.11 9.56 -1.38
C ALA A 67 -0.25 8.84 -1.40
N ALA A 68 -1.32 9.45 -0.88
CA ALA A 68 -2.68 8.92 -0.90
C ALA A 68 -3.23 8.81 -2.33
N ASN A 69 -2.98 9.80 -3.18
CA ASN A 69 -3.34 9.75 -4.60
C ASN A 69 -2.61 8.60 -5.32
N ALA A 70 -1.32 8.42 -5.04
CA ALA A 70 -0.53 7.33 -5.60
C ALA A 70 -1.01 5.95 -5.10
N LEU A 71 -1.33 5.82 -3.81
CA LEU A 71 -1.92 4.63 -3.22
C LEU A 71 -3.24 4.28 -3.92
N ALA A 72 -4.15 5.24 -4.07
CA ALA A 72 -5.44 5.04 -4.72
C ALA A 72 -5.28 4.60 -6.19
N ALA A 73 -4.33 5.20 -6.92
CA ALA A 73 -4.00 4.80 -8.29
C ALA A 73 -3.46 3.36 -8.36
N LEU A 74 -2.56 2.99 -7.45
CA LEU A 74 -2.02 1.63 -7.35
C LEU A 74 -3.10 0.61 -7.02
N VAL A 75 -3.99 0.91 -6.08
CA VAL A 75 -5.14 0.04 -5.74
C VAL A 75 -6.01 -0.19 -6.97
N ARG A 76 -6.39 0.86 -7.70
CA ARG A 76 -7.17 0.71 -8.95
C ARG A 76 -6.44 -0.15 -9.98
N HIS A 77 -5.16 0.08 -10.19
CA HIS A 77 -4.36 -0.70 -11.13
C HIS A 77 -4.24 -2.18 -10.70
N ARG A 78 -4.02 -2.46 -9.41
CA ARG A 78 -3.93 -3.84 -8.89
C ARG A 78 -5.26 -4.57 -8.92
N LYS A 79 -6.38 -3.88 -8.66
CA LYS A 79 -7.74 -4.43 -8.84
C LYS A 79 -7.95 -4.93 -10.28
N LYS A 80 -7.56 -4.13 -11.29
CA LYS A 80 -7.61 -4.55 -12.71
C LYS A 80 -6.75 -5.78 -13.03
N ARG A 81 -5.72 -6.06 -12.22
CA ARG A 81 -4.85 -7.25 -12.34
C ARG A 81 -5.37 -8.46 -11.54
N GLY A 82 -6.57 -8.38 -10.98
CA GLY A 82 -7.20 -9.47 -10.23
C GLY A 82 -6.81 -9.55 -8.76
N TYR A 83 -6.14 -8.54 -8.21
CA TYR A 83 -5.96 -8.43 -6.77
C TYR A 83 -7.27 -7.95 -6.11
N ARG A 84 -7.62 -8.55 -4.99
CA ARG A 84 -8.80 -8.20 -4.19
C ARG A 84 -8.34 -7.62 -2.86
N LEU A 85 -9.08 -6.64 -2.35
CA LEU A 85 -8.89 -6.12 -1.00
C LEU A 85 -9.18 -7.24 0.00
N VAL A 86 -8.36 -7.34 1.03
CA VAL A 86 -8.57 -8.25 2.16
C VAL A 86 -8.57 -7.37 3.40
N SER A 87 -9.68 -7.40 4.15
CA SER A 87 -9.84 -6.63 5.39
C SER A 87 -9.06 -7.26 6.53
#